data_AF-G4Z781-F1
#
_entry.id   AF-G4Z781-F1
#
_cell.length_a   1.000
_cell.length_b   1.000
_cell.length_c   1.000
_cell.angle_alpha   90.00
_cell.angle_beta   90.00
_cell.angle_gamma   90.00
#
_symmetry.space_group_name_H-M   'P 1'
#
loop_
_entity.id
_entity.type
_entity.pdbx_description
1 polymer ?
#
loop_
_entity_poly.entity_id
_entity_poly.type
_entity_poly.pdbx_seq_one_letter_code
_entity_poly.pdbx_strand_id
1 'polypeptide(L)'
;MLRLAAAWSASSCTMWKDKLLTHVNSLDHEYQTKLLEKRQPEAKVLMADFLRSNPEKPAAPTTETSEQKALEMRWDVAHWKRGRGDLRNLLNQALPNCFLSTLPDVVSSMGPCEVIRLLEKDFGQGDAAGLMELTRSLNKLTRSP
;
A
#
# COMPACT_ATOMS: atom_id res chain seq x y z
N MET A 1 5.28 -29.21 -19.77
CA MET A 1 5.10 -27.93 -20.47
C MET A 1 3.68 -27.42 -20.27
N LEU A 2 3.58 -26.27 -19.59
CA LEU A 2 2.66 -25.15 -19.81
C LEU A 2 1.15 -25.39 -20.00
N ARG A 3 0.37 -25.07 -18.94
CA ARG A 3 -0.82 -24.20 -19.03
C ARG A 3 -0.87 -23.25 -17.84
N LEU A 4 -0.21 -22.10 -18.00
CA LEU A 4 -0.33 -20.91 -17.16
C LEU A 4 -1.43 -20.03 -17.77
N ALA A 5 -2.64 -20.10 -17.21
CA ALA A 5 -3.66 -19.07 -17.34
C ALA A 5 -4.70 -19.31 -16.24
N ALA A 6 -4.31 -19.08 -14.98
CA ALA A 6 -5.31 -18.82 -13.96
C ALA A 6 -5.97 -17.50 -14.36
N ALA A 7 -7.18 -17.56 -14.91
CA ALA A 7 -8.01 -16.40 -15.16
C ALA A 7 -8.27 -15.72 -13.81
N TRP A 8 -7.73 -14.52 -13.63
CA TRP A 8 -8.10 -13.66 -12.52
C TRP A 8 -9.55 -13.23 -12.78
N SER A 9 -10.50 -13.81 -12.06
CA SER A 9 -11.92 -13.47 -12.22
C SER A 9 -12.19 -12.09 -11.61
N ALA A 10 -13.35 -11.49 -11.91
CA ALA A 10 -13.82 -10.26 -11.27
C ALA A 10 -13.74 -10.33 -9.72
N SER A 11 -13.77 -11.54 -9.16
CA SER A 11 -13.61 -11.79 -7.71
C SER A 11 -12.20 -11.50 -7.15
N SER A 12 -11.16 -11.37 -7.99
CA SER A 12 -9.84 -10.96 -7.54
C SER A 12 -9.74 -9.44 -7.32
N CYS A 13 -10.55 -8.66 -8.04
CA CYS A 13 -10.75 -7.23 -7.77
C CYS A 13 -11.65 -7.03 -6.55
N THR A 14 -12.63 -7.92 -6.31
CA THR A 14 -13.39 -7.88 -5.06
C THR A 14 -12.46 -8.21 -3.89
N MET A 15 -12.53 -7.44 -2.81
CA MET A 15 -11.68 -7.58 -1.62
C MET A 15 -10.21 -7.23 -1.82
N TRP A 16 -9.84 -6.52 -2.88
CA TRP A 16 -8.43 -6.17 -3.11
C TRP A 16 -7.82 -5.41 -1.93
N LYS A 17 -8.59 -4.47 -1.36
CA LYS A 17 -8.15 -3.66 -0.23
C LYS A 17 -8.05 -4.47 1.04
N ASP A 18 -9.02 -5.34 1.32
CA ASP A 18 -8.98 -6.24 2.49
C ASP A 18 -7.81 -7.23 2.43
N LYS A 19 -7.54 -7.79 1.24
CA LYS A 19 -6.39 -8.68 1.01
C LYS A 19 -5.07 -7.94 1.21
N LEU A 20 -4.95 -6.75 0.63
CA LEU A 20 -3.77 -5.90 0.78
C LEU A 20 -3.57 -5.52 2.26
N LEU A 21 -4.61 -5.06 2.94
CA LEU A 21 -4.57 -4.67 4.35
C LEU A 21 -4.21 -5.85 5.26
N THR A 22 -4.78 -7.04 5.01
CA THR A 22 -4.47 -8.26 5.78
C THR A 22 -3.00 -8.64 5.64
N HIS A 23 -2.48 -8.62 4.40
CA HIS A 23 -1.08 -8.93 4.15
C HIS A 23 -0.14 -7.88 4.79
N VAL A 24 -0.48 -6.59 4.65
CA VAL A 24 0.26 -5.49 5.28
C VAL A 24 0.27 -5.61 6.80
N ASN A 25 -0.87 -5.88 7.44
CA ASN A 25 -0.94 -6.08 8.89
C ASN A 25 -0.06 -7.25 9.35
N SER A 26 0.00 -8.34 8.57
CA SER A 26 0.90 -9.47 8.88
C SER A 26 2.37 -9.05 8.83
N LEU A 27 2.77 -8.29 7.80
CA LEU A 27 4.14 -7.80 7.66
C LEU A 27 4.51 -6.79 8.76
N ASP A 28 3.58 -5.92 9.13
CA ASP A 28 3.77 -4.96 10.21
C ASP A 28 3.90 -5.66 11.57
N HIS A 29 3.09 -6.69 11.83
CA HIS A 29 3.19 -7.50 13.03
C HIS A 29 4.55 -8.23 13.13
N GLU A 30 5.00 -8.84 12.03
CA GLU A 30 6.33 -9.48 11.96
C GLU A 30 7.44 -8.47 12.22
N TYR A 31 7.32 -7.27 11.65
CA TYR A 31 8.30 -6.20 11.83
C TYR A 31 8.36 -5.72 13.28
N GLN A 32 7.21 -5.43 13.91
CA GLN A 32 7.16 -5.03 15.31
C GLN A 32 7.73 -6.10 16.25
N THR A 33 7.43 -7.37 15.98
CA THR A 33 8.01 -8.50 16.74
C THR A 33 9.53 -8.48 16.68
N LYS A 34 10.11 -8.29 15.48
CA LYS A 34 11.58 -8.19 15.29
C LYS A 34 12.19 -6.98 15.99
N LEU A 35 11.47 -5.85 16.07
CA LEU A 35 11.95 -4.69 16.84
C LEU A 35 12.05 -5.03 18.32
N LEU A 36 11.03 -5.70 18.86
CA LEU A 36 10.98 -6.12 20.26
C LEU A 36 12.10 -7.10 20.60
N GLU A 37 12.33 -8.12 19.75
CA GLU A 37 13.45 -9.06 19.89
C GLU A 37 14.81 -8.35 19.92
N LYS A 38 14.97 -7.30 19.10
CA LYS A 38 16.20 -6.51 19.00
C LYS A 38 16.31 -5.40 20.05
N ARG A 39 15.34 -5.27 20.96
CA ARG A 39 15.22 -4.17 21.93
C ARG A 39 15.30 -2.79 21.27
N GLN A 40 14.76 -2.68 20.06
CA GLN A 40 14.63 -1.42 19.33
C GLN A 40 13.31 -0.72 19.71
N PRO A 41 13.23 0.61 19.57
CA PRO A 41 11.98 1.32 19.82
C PRO A 41 10.89 0.87 18.83
N GLU A 42 9.65 0.87 19.31
CA GLU A 42 8.50 0.55 18.46
C GLU A 42 8.37 1.53 17.29
N ALA A 43 7.90 1.02 16.16
CA ALA A 43 7.58 1.85 15.02
C ALA A 43 6.29 2.64 15.24
N LYS A 44 6.41 3.96 15.31
CA LYS A 44 5.26 4.89 15.40
C LYS A 44 4.45 4.99 14.10
N VAL A 45 5.06 4.62 12.98
CA VAL A 45 4.43 4.60 11.66
C VAL A 45 4.77 3.28 11.00
N LEU A 46 3.73 2.58 10.56
CA LEU A 46 3.75 1.27 9.93
C LEU A 46 3.29 1.34 8.47
N MET A 47 3.42 0.25 7.71
CA MET A 47 2.93 0.20 6.33
C MET A 47 1.41 0.43 6.26
N ALA A 48 0.66 -0.12 7.23
CA ALA A 48 -0.79 0.01 7.32
C ALA A 48 -1.25 1.47 7.43
N ASP A 49 -0.46 2.35 8.05
CA ASP A 49 -0.81 3.76 8.21
C ASP A 49 -0.84 4.50 6.86
N PHE A 50 0.01 4.09 5.91
CA PHE A 50 0.03 4.60 4.54
C PHE A 50 -1.13 4.07 3.67
N LEU A 51 -1.76 2.95 4.05
CA LEU A 51 -2.98 2.48 3.41
C LEU A 51 -4.23 3.24 3.89
N ARG A 52 -4.20 3.71 5.14
CA ARG A 52 -5.33 4.41 5.77
C ARG A 52 -5.28 5.92 5.56
N SER A 53 -4.07 6.46 5.47
CA SER A 53 -3.82 7.90 5.44
C SER A 53 -2.53 8.23 4.68
N ASN A 54 -2.13 9.50 4.67
CA ASN A 54 -0.81 9.92 4.22
C ASN A 54 -0.04 10.47 5.44
N PRO A 55 0.63 9.60 6.23
CA PRO A 55 1.35 10.03 7.42
C PRO A 55 2.41 11.08 7.08
N GLU A 56 2.43 12.18 7.83
CA GLU A 56 3.42 13.24 7.65
C GLU A 56 4.83 12.70 7.87
N LYS A 57 5.78 13.22 7.10
CA LYS A 57 7.19 12.85 7.23
C LYS A 57 7.74 13.44 8.55
N PRO A 58 8.31 12.62 9.44
CA PRO A 58 8.89 13.12 10.68
C PRO A 58 10.05 14.09 10.42
N ALA A 59 10.21 15.06 11.33
CA ALA A 59 11.33 15.99 11.30
C ALA A 59 12.66 15.25 11.50
N ALA A 60 13.70 15.69 10.79
CA ALA A 60 15.06 15.23 11.03
C ALA A 60 15.69 16.00 12.21
N PRO A 61 16.59 15.38 12.99
CA PRO A 61 17.27 16.09 14.07
C PRO A 61 18.16 17.21 13.52
N THR A 62 18.24 18.29 14.27
CA THR A 62 19.11 19.45 14.00
C THR A 62 20.33 19.45 14.91
N THR A 63 21.28 20.35 14.68
CA THR A 63 22.48 20.52 15.50
C THR A 63 22.21 20.91 16.96
N GLU A 64 21.03 21.45 17.24
CA GLU A 64 20.59 21.84 18.59
C GLU A 64 19.82 20.72 19.32
N THR A 65 19.55 19.61 18.63
CA THR A 65 18.79 18.49 19.22
C THR A 65 19.70 17.68 20.14
N SER A 66 19.26 17.43 21.38
CA SER A 66 20.00 16.56 22.30
C SER A 66 20.21 15.16 21.72
N GLU A 67 21.31 14.50 22.05
CA GLU A 67 21.68 13.21 21.45
C GLU A 67 20.57 12.15 21.56
N GLN A 68 19.95 12.05 22.74
CA GLN A 68 18.85 11.12 22.98
C GLN A 68 17.64 11.42 22.09
N LYS A 69 17.22 12.69 22.03
CA LYS A 69 16.11 13.10 21.16
C LYS A 69 16.46 12.94 19.69
N ALA A 70 17.71 13.16 19.32
CA ALA A 70 18.19 12.97 17.96
C ALA A 70 18.13 11.50 17.54
N LEU A 71 18.44 10.59 18.46
CA LEU A 71 18.31 9.15 18.23
C LEU A 71 16.84 8.74 18.02
N GLU A 72 15.93 9.22 18.86
CA GLU A 72 14.49 8.98 18.72
C GLU A 72 13.95 9.51 17.39
N MET A 73 14.31 10.74 17.01
CA MET A 73 13.92 11.33 15.72
C MET A 73 14.47 10.53 14.53
N ARG A 74 15.70 10.00 14.63
CA ARG A 74 16.28 9.14 13.58
C ARG A 74 15.49 7.85 13.43
N TRP A 75 15.04 7.24 14.53
CA TRP A 75 14.17 6.07 14.50
C TRP A 75 12.83 6.39 13.84
N ASP A 76 12.19 7.50 14.21
CA ASP A 76 10.92 7.92 13.59
C ASP A 76 11.06 8.09 12.07
N VAL A 77 12.12 8.76 11.62
CA VAL A 77 12.41 8.92 10.19
C VAL A 77 12.71 7.58 9.51
N ALA A 78 13.43 6.67 10.17
CA ALA A 78 13.76 5.36 9.62
C ALA A 78 12.49 4.50 9.45
N HIS A 79 11.65 4.44 10.48
CA HIS A 79 10.38 3.71 10.45
C HIS A 79 9.44 4.25 9.38
N TRP A 80 9.29 5.58 9.27
CA TRP A 80 8.49 6.20 8.23
C TRP A 80 9.00 5.86 6.81
N LYS A 81 10.31 5.94 6.59
CA LYS A 81 10.92 5.59 5.28
C LYS A 81 10.71 4.11 4.95
N ARG A 82 10.86 3.22 5.93
CA ARG A 82 10.63 1.78 5.77
C ARG A 82 9.18 1.50 5.39
N GLY A 83 8.21 2.01 6.15
CA GLY A 83 6.79 1.78 5.88
C GLY A 83 6.39 2.25 4.47
N ARG A 84 6.84 3.45 4.07
CA ARG A 84 6.59 3.98 2.73
C ARG A 84 7.26 3.15 1.63
N GLY A 85 8.53 2.77 1.82
CA GLY A 85 9.31 2.03 0.84
C GLY A 85 8.79 0.60 0.65
N ASP A 86 8.48 -0.08 1.73
CA ASP A 86 7.99 -1.45 1.70
C ASP A 86 6.59 -1.53 1.10
N LEU A 87 5.72 -0.55 1.38
CA LEU A 87 4.42 -0.47 0.71
C LEU A 87 4.58 -0.26 -0.81
N ARG A 88 5.50 0.61 -1.22
CA ARG A 88 5.80 0.80 -2.66
C ARG A 88 6.29 -0.49 -3.30
N ASN A 89 7.21 -1.20 -2.65
CA ASN A 89 7.69 -2.48 -3.13
C ASN A 89 6.56 -3.52 -3.20
N LEU A 90 5.72 -3.58 -2.18
CA LEU A 90 4.57 -4.48 -2.14
C LEU A 90 3.60 -4.18 -3.29
N LEU A 91 3.28 -2.91 -3.54
CA LEU A 91 2.43 -2.54 -4.68
C LEU A 91 3.06 -3.01 -5.99
N ASN A 92 4.36 -2.81 -6.19
CA ASN A 92 5.03 -3.27 -7.41
C ASN A 92 5.01 -4.79 -7.61
N GLN A 93 5.03 -5.57 -6.52
CA GLN A 93 5.06 -7.03 -6.59
C GLN A 93 3.66 -7.66 -6.62
N ALA A 94 2.75 -7.10 -5.83
CA ALA A 94 1.47 -7.71 -5.51
C ALA A 94 0.32 -7.10 -6.30
N LEU A 95 0.48 -5.97 -7.01
CA LEU A 95 -0.61 -5.40 -7.80
C LEU A 95 -1.03 -6.36 -8.92
N PRO A 96 -2.28 -6.87 -8.90
CA PRO A 96 -2.85 -7.57 -10.02
C PRO A 96 -2.71 -6.81 -11.35
N ASN A 97 -2.47 -7.54 -12.44
CA ASN A 97 -2.42 -6.94 -13.80
C ASN A 97 -3.69 -6.16 -14.16
N CYS A 98 -4.85 -6.52 -13.59
CA CYS A 98 -6.10 -5.80 -13.83
C CYS A 98 -6.12 -4.37 -13.26
N PHE A 99 -5.23 -4.03 -12.32
CA PHE A 99 -5.03 -2.65 -11.88
C PHE A 99 -4.17 -1.84 -12.83
N LEU A 100 -3.24 -2.49 -13.55
CA LEU A 100 -2.31 -1.79 -14.43
C LEU A 100 -3.04 -1.07 -15.59
N SER A 101 -4.19 -1.58 -16.03
CA SER A 101 -4.98 -0.96 -17.11
C SER A 101 -5.67 0.34 -16.73
N THR A 102 -5.79 0.68 -15.44
CA THR A 102 -6.40 1.95 -14.99
C THR A 102 -5.39 2.92 -14.39
N LEU A 103 -4.17 2.43 -14.10
CA LEU A 103 -3.12 3.27 -13.56
C LEU A 103 -2.52 4.15 -14.66
N PRO A 104 -2.26 5.44 -14.37
CA PRO A 104 -1.67 6.36 -15.34
C PRO A 104 -0.20 6.02 -15.59
N ASP A 105 0.34 6.40 -16.75
CA ASP A 105 1.74 6.17 -17.12
C ASP A 105 2.76 6.72 -16.09
N VAL A 106 2.35 7.74 -15.34
CA VAL A 106 3.16 8.37 -14.28
C VAL A 106 3.17 7.60 -12.96
N VAL A 107 2.48 6.47 -12.84
CA VAL A 107 2.34 5.69 -11.59
C VAL A 107 3.70 5.32 -10.95
N SER A 108 4.73 5.15 -11.78
CA SER A 108 6.12 4.88 -11.37
C SER A 108 6.75 6.02 -10.57
N SER A 109 6.25 7.26 -10.72
CA SER A 109 6.68 8.45 -9.99
C SER A 109 5.80 8.82 -8.79
N MET A 110 4.57 8.29 -8.74
CA MET A 110 3.58 8.60 -7.71
C MET A 110 3.94 8.02 -6.34
N GLY A 111 3.55 8.68 -5.25
CA GLY A 111 3.66 8.09 -3.91
C GLY A 111 2.73 6.88 -3.72
N PRO A 112 3.07 5.91 -2.84
CA PRO A 112 2.22 4.74 -2.61
C PRO A 112 0.79 5.11 -2.18
N CYS A 113 0.60 6.11 -1.32
CA CYS A 113 -0.73 6.60 -0.95
C CYS A 113 -1.52 7.17 -2.15
N GLU A 114 -0.84 7.75 -3.14
CA GLU A 114 -1.50 8.26 -4.33
C GLU A 114 -1.96 7.13 -5.24
N VAL A 115 -1.15 6.08 -5.36
CA VAL A 115 -1.53 4.85 -6.06
C VAL A 115 -2.75 4.22 -5.38
N ILE A 116 -2.75 4.09 -4.04
CA ILE A 116 -3.92 3.59 -3.30
C ILE A 116 -5.17 4.42 -3.57
N ARG A 117 -5.09 5.75 -3.54
CA ARG A 117 -6.24 6.62 -3.83
C ARG A 117 -6.78 6.45 -5.25
N LEU A 118 -5.92 6.21 -6.25
CA LEU A 118 -6.35 5.92 -7.62
C LEU A 118 -7.09 4.58 -7.68
N LEU A 119 -6.55 3.55 -7.03
CA LEU A 119 -7.19 2.24 -6.97
C LEU A 119 -8.55 2.31 -6.26
N GLU A 120 -8.65 3.09 -5.19
CA GLU A 120 -9.93 3.32 -4.51
C GLU A 120 -10.93 4.07 -5.37
N LYS A 121 -10.46 5.00 -6.20
CA LYS A 121 -11.32 5.72 -7.14
C LYS A 121 -11.87 4.79 -8.23
N ASP A 122 -11.04 3.90 -8.76
CA ASP A 122 -11.39 3.07 -9.92
C ASP A 122 -12.10 1.76 -9.53
N PHE A 123 -11.75 1.19 -8.36
CA PHE A 123 -12.23 -0.12 -7.91
C PHE A 123 -13.01 -0.05 -6.58
N GLY A 124 -13.28 1.16 -6.09
CA GLY A 124 -13.89 1.38 -4.78
C GLY A 124 -13.00 0.89 -3.64
N GLN A 125 -13.59 0.76 -2.45
CA GLN A 125 -12.89 0.25 -1.27
C GLN A 125 -12.64 -1.27 -1.32
N GLY A 126 -12.87 -1.92 -2.47
CA GLY A 126 -12.85 -3.38 -2.60
C GLY A 126 -14.11 -4.06 -2.02
N ASP A 127 -15.16 -3.29 -1.76
CA ASP A 127 -16.44 -3.76 -1.26
C ASP A 127 -17.42 -4.14 -2.39
N ALA A 128 -18.61 -4.62 -2.01
CA ALA A 128 -19.65 -4.98 -2.96
C ALA A 128 -20.13 -3.80 -3.83
N ALA A 129 -20.03 -2.56 -3.34
CA ALA A 129 -20.41 -1.38 -4.09
C ALA A 129 -19.41 -1.08 -5.22
N GLY A 130 -18.11 -1.20 -4.93
CA GLY A 130 -17.04 -1.10 -5.93
C GLY A 130 -17.17 -2.16 -7.03
N LEU A 131 -17.61 -3.37 -6.69
CA LEU A 131 -17.89 -4.42 -7.68
C LEU A 131 -19.02 -4.04 -8.65
N MET A 132 -20.11 -3.46 -8.16
CA MET A 132 -21.23 -3.05 -8.99
C MET A 132 -20.82 -1.93 -9.96
N GLU A 133 -20.01 -0.98 -9.48
CA GLU A 133 -19.43 0.11 -10.29
C GLU A 133 -18.52 -0.44 -11.39
N LEU A 134 -17.57 -1.31 -11.03
CA LEU A 134 -16.64 -1.94 -11.97
C LEU A 134 -17.39 -2.72 -13.05
N THR A 135 -18.37 -3.53 -12.64
CA THR A 135 -19.21 -4.32 -13.55
C THR A 135 -19.98 -3.42 -14.51
N ARG A 136 -20.51 -2.29 -14.02
CA ARG A 136 -21.20 -1.30 -14.85
C ARG A 136 -20.26 -0.66 -15.87
N SER A 137 -19.03 -0.33 -15.48
CA SER A 137 -18.01 0.28 -16.36
C SER A 137 -17.52 -0.70 -17.43
N LEU A 138 -17.24 -1.96 -17.06
CA LEU A 138 -16.89 -3.02 -18.01
C LEU A 138 -18.00 -3.28 -19.02
N ASN A 139 -19.27 -3.34 -18.57
CA ASN A 139 -20.42 -3.52 -19.45
C ASN A 139 -20.65 -2.34 -20.42
N LYS A 140 -20.15 -1.14 -20.12
CA LYS A 140 -20.17 0.00 -21.06
C LYS A 140 -19.09 -0.14 -22.12
N LEU A 141 -17.90 -0.61 -21.73
CA LEU A 141 -16.77 -0.82 -22.65
C LEU A 141 -17.05 -1.95 -23.65
N THR A 142 -17.70 -3.04 -23.22
CA THR A 142 -18.06 -4.17 -24.09
C THR A 142 -19.28 -3.89 -24.99
N ARG A 143 -19.94 -2.74 -24.82
CA ARG A 143 -21.10 -2.29 -25.62
C ARG A 143 -20.79 -1.13 -26.57
N SER A 144 -19.51 -0.73 -26.73
CA SER A 144 -19.16 0.18 -27.83
C SER A 144 -19.25 -0.57 -29.17
N PRO A 145 -19.93 0.01 -30.19
CA PRO A 145 -20.19 -0.65 -31.48
C PRO A 145 -18.93 -0.91 -32.30
#